data_AF-A0A3P7P7N3-F1
#
_entry.id   AF-A0A3P7P7N3-F1
#
_cell.length_a   1.000
_cell.length_b   1.000
_cell.length_c   1.000
_cell.angle_alpha   90.00
_cell.angle_beta   90.00
_cell.angle_gamma   90.00
#
_symmetry.space_group_name_H-M   'P 1'
#
loop_
_entity.id
_entity.type
_entity.pdbx_description
1 polymer ?
#
loop_
_entity_poly.entity_id
_entity_poly.type
_entity_poly.pdbx_seq_one_letter_code
_entity_poly.pdbx_strand_id
1 'polypeptide(L)'
;MEPYMTTPVSPTNNPGPPEAMPAEPCELRQIIPSPRIDEHVVYVLGHDALYVYSKYGKQLGFATDPSMQAMECMAACSSTSTGLGGLTEDDLGDFDRFYCGGLQSQILELDGRGQWGQVTRSINVGDAGCVILEPFALGLCAANTCGQVKIIDPRSALGVVRQIDAHTGEISDMSVMNHGYTLVTCGWSRMADSSLRMDRLANVSSSSSPHPSLSSVMTSSF
;
A
#
# COMPACT_ATOMS: atom_id res chain seq x y z
N MET A 1 23.91 6.40 24.02
CA MET A 1 22.91 6.06 22.98
C MET A 1 23.28 4.68 22.49
N GLU A 2 22.58 3.65 22.97
CA GLU A 2 22.76 2.30 22.46
C GLU A 2 22.08 2.20 21.08
N PRO A 3 22.75 1.64 20.06
CA PRO A 3 22.15 1.43 18.76
C PRO A 3 21.06 0.36 18.89
N TYR A 4 19.84 0.67 18.43
CA TYR A 4 18.78 -0.31 18.30
C TYR A 4 19.21 -1.38 17.28
N MET A 5 19.64 -2.54 17.76
CA MET A 5 19.84 -3.74 16.93
C MET A 5 18.50 -4.42 16.73
N THR A 6 17.99 -4.43 15.50
CA THR A 6 16.84 -5.27 15.12
C THR A 6 17.35 -6.70 14.95
N THR A 7 17.08 -7.58 15.92
CA THR A 7 17.33 -9.02 15.73
C THR A 7 16.36 -9.58 14.69
N PRO A 8 16.85 -10.25 13.63
CA PRO A 8 15.98 -10.94 12.68
C PRO A 8 15.19 -12.04 13.43
N VAL A 9 13.87 -11.98 13.33
CA VAL A 9 12.96 -12.95 13.96
C VAL A 9 12.84 -14.16 13.04
N SER A 10 13.32 -15.32 13.48
CA SER A 10 13.15 -16.57 12.74
C SER A 10 11.74 -17.16 12.93
N PRO A 11 11.11 -17.68 11.86
CA PRO A 11 9.78 -18.28 11.91
C PRO A 11 9.79 -19.55 12.77
N THR A 12 8.93 -19.65 13.79
CA THR A 12 8.75 -20.87 14.60
C THR A 12 7.43 -21.56 14.23
N ASN A 13 7.57 -22.77 13.67
CA ASN A 13 6.60 -23.86 13.50
C ASN A 13 5.17 -23.49 13.06
N ASN A 14 4.93 -23.68 11.76
CA ASN A 14 3.66 -23.52 11.07
C ASN A 14 2.90 -24.87 10.99
N PRO A 15 1.58 -24.93 11.23
CA PRO A 15 0.71 -25.93 10.61
C PRO A 15 0.28 -25.40 9.23
N GLY A 16 1.24 -25.16 8.34
CA GLY A 16 1.03 -24.99 6.91
C GLY A 16 1.26 -26.32 6.19
N PRO A 17 0.85 -26.47 4.92
CA PRO A 17 1.19 -27.67 4.14
C PRO A 17 2.71 -27.94 4.20
N PRO A 18 3.13 -29.21 4.36
CA PRO A 18 4.48 -29.59 4.83
C PRO A 18 5.66 -29.28 3.89
N GLU A 19 5.51 -28.44 2.87
CA GLU A 19 6.58 -28.05 1.94
C GLU A 19 6.44 -26.57 1.56
N ALA A 20 6.92 -25.67 2.42
CA ALA A 20 7.43 -24.33 2.09
C ALA A 20 7.56 -23.53 3.39
N MET A 21 8.59 -23.79 4.19
CA MET A 21 9.06 -22.74 5.08
C MET A 21 9.91 -21.80 4.23
N PRO A 22 9.58 -20.50 4.11
CA PRO A 22 10.53 -19.54 3.55
C PRO A 22 11.78 -19.56 4.44
N ALA A 23 12.90 -20.00 3.85
CA ALA A 23 14.17 -20.21 4.54
C ALA A 23 14.93 -18.91 4.83
N GLU A 24 14.48 -17.80 4.24
CA GLU A 24 15.14 -16.49 4.28
C GLU A 24 14.38 -15.52 5.21
N PRO A 25 15.08 -14.63 5.93
CA PRO A 25 14.45 -13.60 6.73
C PRO A 25 13.57 -12.70 5.85
N CYS A 26 12.30 -12.53 6.25
CA CYS A 26 11.37 -11.63 5.60
C CYS A 26 11.92 -10.20 5.59
N GLU A 27 12.27 -9.67 4.42
CA GLU A 27 12.59 -8.26 4.26
C GLU A 27 11.32 -7.45 4.52
N LEU A 28 11.34 -6.65 5.58
CA LEU A 28 10.17 -5.90 6.03
C LEU A 28 9.86 -4.75 5.07
N ARG A 29 8.67 -4.76 4.46
CA ARG A 29 8.22 -3.68 3.55
C ARG A 29 7.22 -2.74 4.22
N GLN A 30 6.18 -3.30 4.81
CA GLN A 30 5.15 -2.51 5.49
C GLN A 30 4.50 -3.30 6.63
N ILE A 31 4.03 -2.58 7.66
CA ILE A 31 3.29 -3.16 8.78
C ILE A 31 1.95 -2.45 8.90
N ILE A 32 0.86 -3.21 9.02
CA ILE A 32 -0.46 -2.70 9.36
C ILE A 32 -0.96 -3.44 10.61
N PRO A 33 -1.24 -2.75 11.74
CA PRO A 33 -1.84 -3.39 12.89
C PRO A 33 -3.29 -3.81 12.58
N SER A 34 -3.73 -4.97 13.09
CA SER A 34 -5.15 -5.29 13.05
C SER A 34 -5.93 -4.26 13.87
N PRO A 35 -7.06 -3.75 13.36
CA PRO A 35 -7.87 -2.79 14.07
C PRO A 35 -8.83 -3.52 15.03
N ARG A 36 -8.97 -4.84 14.89
CA ARG A 36 -9.70 -5.72 15.80
C ARG A 36 -8.93 -5.82 17.12
N ILE A 37 -9.54 -5.31 18.19
CA ILE A 37 -8.93 -5.21 19.52
C ILE A 37 -8.59 -6.60 20.09
N ASP A 38 -9.41 -7.60 19.79
CA ASP A 38 -9.34 -8.97 20.27
C ASP A 38 -8.29 -9.83 19.56
N GLU A 39 -7.93 -9.52 18.32
CA GLU A 39 -6.96 -10.32 17.56
C GLU A 39 -5.52 -10.12 18.03
N HIS A 40 -5.18 -8.92 18.52
CA HIS A 40 -3.81 -8.56 18.91
C HIS A 40 -2.74 -8.96 17.89
N VAL A 41 -3.05 -8.83 16.59
CA VAL A 41 -2.12 -9.15 15.50
C VAL A 41 -1.62 -7.91 14.75
N VAL A 42 -0.51 -8.09 14.04
CA VAL A 42 0.02 -7.17 13.05
C VAL A 42 0.24 -7.94 11.75
N TYR A 43 -0.17 -7.32 10.65
CA TYR A 43 0.06 -7.82 9.30
C TYR A 43 1.35 -7.21 8.77
N VAL A 44 2.21 -8.05 8.22
CA VAL A 44 3.55 -7.66 7.78
C VAL A 44 3.70 -8.06 6.32
N LEU A 45 3.87 -7.07 5.44
CA LEU A 45 4.21 -7.32 4.05
C LEU A 45 5.72 -7.58 3.93
N GLY A 46 6.06 -8.74 3.39
CA GLY A 46 7.40 -9.07 2.89
C GLY A 46 7.49 -8.93 1.38
N HIS A 47 8.64 -9.32 0.80
CA HIS A 47 8.88 -9.26 -0.64
C HIS A 47 7.93 -10.15 -1.48
N ASP A 48 7.50 -11.29 -0.93
CA ASP A 48 6.79 -12.37 -1.64
C ASP A 48 5.61 -12.96 -0.85
N ALA A 49 5.29 -12.39 0.32
CA ALA A 49 4.28 -12.93 1.21
C ALA A 49 3.71 -11.87 2.17
N LEU A 50 2.49 -12.12 2.62
CA LEU A 50 1.83 -11.41 3.70
C LEU A 50 1.87 -12.26 4.97
N TYR A 51 2.56 -11.80 5.99
CA TYR A 51 2.74 -12.49 7.25
C TYR A 51 1.79 -11.95 8.32
N VAL A 52 1.42 -12.81 9.27
CA VAL A 52 0.68 -12.41 10.48
C VAL A 52 1.55 -12.71 11.68
N TYR A 53 1.75 -11.71 12.51
CA TYR A 53 2.42 -11.83 13.80
C TYR A 53 1.47 -11.40 14.91
N SER A 54 1.61 -11.98 16.10
CA SER A 54 1.07 -11.37 17.29
C SER A 54 1.82 -10.07 17.60
N LYS A 55 1.19 -9.16 18.34
CA LYS A 55 1.84 -7.94 18.89
C LYS A 55 3.05 -8.26 19.79
N TYR A 56 3.24 -9.53 20.17
CA TYR A 56 4.37 -10.02 20.96
C TYR A 56 5.48 -10.67 20.09
N GLY A 57 5.40 -10.56 18.76
CA GLY A 57 6.42 -11.04 17.84
C GLY A 57 6.34 -12.53 17.49
N LYS A 58 5.28 -13.23 17.90
CA LYS A 58 5.06 -14.63 17.51
C LYS A 58 4.42 -14.68 16.13
N GLN A 59 5.04 -15.35 15.17
CA GLN A 59 4.38 -15.60 13.89
C GLN A 59 3.18 -16.54 14.07
N LEU A 60 2.05 -16.16 13.47
CA LEU A 60 0.80 -16.91 13.54
C LEU A 60 0.47 -17.59 12.21
N GLY A 61 0.93 -17.03 11.09
CA GLY A 61 0.73 -17.60 9.76
C GLY A 61 1.33 -16.70 8.67
N PHE A 62 1.16 -17.11 7.43
CA PHE A 62 1.51 -16.32 6.26
C PHE A 62 0.68 -16.75 5.05
N ALA A 63 0.54 -15.84 4.09
CA ALA A 63 -0.07 -16.04 2.80
C ALA A 63 0.93 -15.70 1.71
N THR A 64 1.01 -16.54 0.69
CA THR A 64 1.87 -16.32 -0.48
C THR A 64 1.16 -16.85 -1.71
N ASP A 65 1.48 -16.27 -2.86
CA ASP A 65 0.98 -16.68 -4.17
C ASP A 65 2.12 -16.50 -5.17
N PRO A 66 2.25 -17.34 -6.23
CA PRO A 66 3.28 -17.16 -7.25
C PRO A 66 3.31 -15.76 -7.88
N SER A 67 2.20 -15.03 -7.88
CA SER A 67 2.10 -13.65 -8.36
C SER A 67 2.62 -12.59 -7.39
N MET A 68 2.93 -12.94 -6.13
CA MET A 68 3.53 -12.01 -5.16
C MET A 68 5.04 -11.93 -5.39
N GLN A 69 5.47 -11.02 -6.26
CA GLN A 69 6.88 -10.79 -6.56
C GLN A 69 7.23 -9.31 -6.33
N ALA A 70 8.36 -9.04 -5.68
CA ALA A 70 8.84 -7.67 -5.47
C ALA A 70 7.79 -6.71 -4.86
N MET A 71 7.07 -7.20 -3.84
CA MET A 71 6.09 -6.41 -3.09
C MET A 71 6.78 -5.27 -2.33
N GLU A 72 6.12 -4.11 -2.30
CA GLU A 72 6.63 -2.88 -1.68
C GLU A 72 5.61 -2.21 -0.76
N CYS A 73 4.32 -2.29 -1.09
CA CYS A 73 3.27 -1.60 -0.34
C CYS A 73 2.01 -2.43 -0.18
N MET A 74 1.26 -2.13 0.87
CA MET A 74 0.00 -2.76 1.23
C MET A 74 -1.00 -1.72 1.72
N ALA A 75 -2.27 -1.91 1.38
CA ALA A 75 -3.39 -1.25 2.01
C ALA A 75 -4.37 -2.30 2.54
N ALA A 76 -4.94 -2.07 3.72
CA ALA A 76 -6.02 -2.89 4.26
C ALA A 76 -7.33 -2.09 4.19
N CYS A 77 -8.40 -2.72 3.71
CA CYS A 77 -9.70 -2.07 3.49
C CYS A 77 -10.85 -2.95 3.99
N SER A 78 -11.98 -2.30 4.27
CA SER A 78 -13.27 -2.96 4.46
C SER A 78 -14.08 -2.86 3.16
N SER A 79 -14.90 -3.86 2.84
CA SER A 79 -15.84 -3.76 1.72
C SER A 79 -16.81 -2.57 1.88
N THR A 80 -17.08 -2.13 3.11
CA THR A 80 -17.90 -0.93 3.40
C THR A 80 -17.20 0.38 3.03
N SER A 81 -15.86 0.46 3.17
CA SER A 81 -15.10 1.69 2.92
C SER A 81 -14.87 2.01 1.44
N THR A 82 -15.31 1.16 0.52
CA THR A 82 -15.38 1.46 -0.92
C THR A 82 -16.71 2.11 -1.35
N GLY A 83 -17.64 2.27 -0.40
CA GLY A 83 -18.92 2.93 -0.57
C GLY A 83 -19.03 4.20 0.27
N LEU A 84 -18.90 5.36 -0.38
CA LEU A 84 -19.38 6.66 0.11
C LEU A 84 -19.01 7.03 1.56
N GLY A 85 -17.72 7.13 1.84
CA GLY A 85 -17.25 7.67 3.13
C GLY A 85 -15.89 7.13 3.47
N GLY A 86 -14.84 7.94 3.27
CA GLY A 86 -13.53 7.62 3.81
C GLY A 86 -13.64 7.34 5.30
N LEU A 87 -12.84 6.36 5.75
CA LEU A 87 -12.64 5.92 7.14
C LEU A 87 -13.30 6.87 8.16
N THR A 88 -14.60 6.70 8.39
CA THR A 88 -15.21 7.28 9.58
C THR A 88 -14.58 6.56 10.77
N GLU A 89 -14.27 7.26 11.85
CA GLU A 89 -13.65 6.69 13.05
C GLU A 89 -14.40 5.44 13.59
N ASP A 90 -15.66 5.23 13.19
CA ASP A 90 -16.49 4.06 13.54
C ASP A 90 -16.36 2.84 12.61
N ASP A 91 -15.79 2.94 11.40
CA ASP A 91 -15.71 1.82 10.43
C ASP A 91 -14.36 1.08 10.47
N LEU A 92 -13.55 1.38 11.49
CA LEU A 92 -12.32 0.68 11.86
C LEU A 92 -12.56 -0.79 12.28
N GLY A 93 -13.81 -1.26 12.31
CA GLY A 93 -14.16 -2.52 12.96
C GLY A 93 -13.53 -3.76 12.32
N ASP A 94 -13.21 -3.75 11.02
CA ASP A 94 -12.82 -4.99 10.36
C ASP A 94 -12.23 -4.81 8.94
N PHE A 95 -10.98 -5.22 8.71
CA PHE A 95 -10.45 -5.39 7.35
C PHE A 95 -10.90 -6.73 6.76
N ASP A 96 -11.55 -6.70 5.60
CA ASP A 96 -11.92 -7.91 4.87
C ASP A 96 -11.14 -8.11 3.58
N ARG A 97 -10.29 -7.14 3.20
CA ARG A 97 -9.43 -7.21 2.02
C ARG A 97 -8.08 -6.56 2.28
N PHE A 98 -7.04 -7.16 1.70
CA PHE A 98 -5.73 -6.56 1.57
C PHE A 98 -5.44 -6.30 0.09
N TYR A 99 -4.80 -5.19 -0.21
CA TYR A 99 -4.25 -4.90 -1.52
C TYR A 99 -2.75 -4.82 -1.40
N CYS A 100 -2.02 -5.60 -2.18
CA CYS A 100 -0.56 -5.64 -2.18
C CYS A 100 -0.03 -5.18 -3.54
N GLY A 101 0.83 -4.16 -3.54
CA GLY A 101 1.50 -3.62 -4.72
C GLY A 101 3.02 -3.74 -4.58
N GLY A 102 3.71 -3.68 -5.72
CA GLY A 102 5.17 -3.76 -5.75
C GLY A 102 5.77 -3.26 -7.05
N LEU A 103 7.04 -3.62 -7.27
CA LEU A 103 7.76 -3.45 -8.55
C LEU A 103 7.32 -4.51 -9.57
N GLN A 104 6.01 -4.64 -9.75
CA GLN A 104 5.37 -5.54 -10.71
C GLN A 104 4.13 -4.89 -11.29
N SER A 105 3.68 -5.35 -12.46
CA SER A 105 2.59 -4.68 -13.18
C SER A 105 1.20 -4.83 -12.59
N GLN A 106 1.07 -5.59 -11.49
CA GLN A 106 -0.21 -5.93 -10.87
C GLN A 106 -0.24 -5.56 -9.39
N ILE A 107 -1.38 -5.02 -8.95
CA ILE A 107 -1.79 -5.03 -7.56
C ILE A 107 -2.65 -6.28 -7.33
N LEU A 108 -2.41 -6.96 -6.22
CA LEU A 108 -3.12 -8.17 -5.83
C LEU A 108 -4.11 -7.86 -4.72
N GLU A 109 -5.35 -8.32 -4.88
CA GLU A 109 -6.41 -8.24 -3.87
C GLU A 109 -6.53 -9.58 -3.16
N LEU A 110 -6.25 -9.61 -1.87
CA LEU A 110 -6.27 -10.80 -1.02
C LEU A 110 -7.49 -10.76 -0.10
N ASP A 111 -8.14 -11.91 0.12
CA ASP A 111 -9.23 -12.06 1.10
C ASP A 111 -8.66 -11.97 2.53
N GLY A 112 -9.24 -11.11 3.37
CA GLY A 112 -8.87 -10.90 4.77
C GLY A 112 -9.69 -11.70 5.79
N ARG A 113 -10.72 -12.43 5.36
CA ARG A 113 -11.64 -13.19 6.24
C ARG A 113 -11.84 -14.64 5.82
N GLY A 114 -12.51 -14.87 4.69
CA GLY A 114 -13.11 -16.16 4.36
C GLY A 114 -12.07 -17.18 3.94
N GLN A 115 -11.30 -16.83 2.92
CA GLN A 115 -10.14 -17.57 2.44
C GLN A 115 -8.89 -16.72 2.69
N TRP A 116 -8.58 -16.49 3.98
CA TRP A 116 -7.51 -15.58 4.38
C TRP A 116 -6.23 -15.76 3.55
N GLY A 117 -5.77 -14.68 2.93
CA GLY A 117 -4.56 -14.66 2.13
C GLY A 117 -4.70 -15.13 0.68
N GLN A 118 -5.87 -15.66 0.28
CA GLN A 118 -6.10 -16.07 -1.10
C GLN A 118 -6.20 -14.85 -2.01
N VAL A 119 -5.46 -14.86 -3.13
CA VAL A 119 -5.62 -13.85 -4.19
C VAL A 119 -7.00 -14.02 -4.83
N THR A 120 -7.85 -13.02 -4.66
CA THR A 120 -9.21 -12.96 -5.21
C THR A 120 -9.26 -12.21 -6.53
N ARG A 121 -8.33 -11.28 -6.74
CA ARG A 121 -8.25 -10.46 -7.96
C ARG A 121 -6.83 -9.92 -8.19
N SER A 122 -6.54 -9.64 -9.45
CA SER A 122 -5.34 -8.92 -9.90
C SER A 122 -5.76 -7.68 -10.71
N ILE A 123 -5.12 -6.53 -10.44
CA ILE A 123 -5.43 -5.23 -11.05
C ILE A 123 -4.19 -4.74 -11.78
N ASN A 124 -4.29 -4.57 -13.10
CA ASN A 124 -3.18 -4.11 -13.92
C ASN A 124 -2.93 -2.62 -13.73
N VAL A 125 -1.77 -2.29 -13.16
CA VAL A 125 -1.27 -0.93 -12.92
C VAL A 125 -0.07 -0.59 -13.82
N GLY A 126 0.27 -1.43 -14.80
CA GLY A 126 1.33 -1.21 -15.77
C GLY A 126 2.74 -1.38 -15.18
N ASP A 127 3.75 -1.38 -16.05
CA ASP A 127 5.11 -1.87 -15.72
C ASP A 127 5.86 -1.08 -14.64
N ALA A 128 5.49 0.18 -14.41
CA ALA A 128 6.03 0.99 -13.32
C ALA A 128 5.56 0.54 -11.93
N GLY A 129 4.58 -0.36 -11.87
CA GLY A 129 4.08 -0.97 -10.65
C GLY A 129 3.38 -0.01 -9.68
N CYS A 130 3.44 -0.35 -8.40
CA CYS A 130 2.85 0.42 -7.30
C CYS A 130 3.74 0.31 -6.07
N VAL A 131 4.27 1.44 -5.60
CA VAL A 131 5.20 1.50 -4.46
C VAL A 131 4.64 2.25 -3.26
N ILE A 132 3.54 3.00 -3.42
CA ILE A 132 2.75 3.54 -2.32
C ILE A 132 1.27 3.32 -2.64
N LEU A 133 0.54 2.76 -1.69
CA LEU A 133 -0.87 2.42 -1.84
C LEU A 133 -1.66 2.98 -0.65
N GLU A 134 -2.60 3.87 -0.94
CA GLU A 134 -3.42 4.52 0.09
C GLU A 134 -4.92 4.36 -0.22
N PRO A 135 -5.75 4.05 0.79
CA PRO A 135 -7.20 4.12 0.64
C PRO A 135 -7.69 5.50 0.17
N PHE A 136 -8.69 5.50 -0.69
CA PHE A 136 -9.34 6.69 -1.26
C PHE A 136 -10.86 6.59 -1.13
N ALA A 137 -11.61 7.70 -1.21
CA ALA A 137 -13.05 7.74 -0.85
C ALA A 137 -13.93 6.70 -1.55
N LEU A 138 -13.53 6.24 -2.74
CA LEU A 138 -14.25 5.24 -3.53
C LEU A 138 -13.32 4.13 -4.06
N GLY A 139 -12.17 3.92 -3.43
CA GLY A 139 -11.20 2.92 -3.88
C GLY A 139 -9.78 3.13 -3.37
N LEU A 140 -8.79 3.15 -4.25
CA LEU A 140 -7.37 3.24 -3.88
C LEU A 140 -6.62 4.26 -4.76
N CYS A 141 -5.61 4.89 -4.17
CA CYS A 141 -4.57 5.62 -4.88
C CYS A 141 -3.31 4.74 -4.93
N ALA A 142 -2.85 4.41 -6.13
CA ALA A 142 -1.64 3.62 -6.37
C ALA A 142 -0.57 4.49 -7.03
N ALA A 143 0.45 4.90 -6.27
CA ALA A 143 1.58 5.67 -6.78
C ALA A 143 2.70 4.75 -7.28
N ASN A 144 3.36 5.17 -8.35
CA ASN A 144 4.46 4.43 -8.97
C ASN A 144 5.78 5.20 -8.98
N THR A 145 6.85 4.51 -9.38
CA THR A 145 8.20 5.05 -9.50
C THR A 145 8.39 6.01 -10.67
N CYS A 146 7.38 6.20 -11.53
CA CYS A 146 7.41 7.09 -12.68
C CYS A 146 6.63 8.40 -12.47
N GLY A 147 6.30 8.73 -11.21
CA GLY A 147 5.69 10.01 -10.88
C GLY A 147 4.17 10.04 -11.08
N GLN A 148 3.53 8.89 -11.27
CA GLN A 148 2.10 8.79 -11.56
C GLN A 148 1.32 8.19 -10.39
N VAL A 149 0.10 8.68 -10.18
CA VAL A 149 -0.89 8.07 -9.29
C VAL A 149 -2.05 7.54 -10.10
N LYS A 150 -2.35 6.26 -9.95
CA LYS A 150 -3.54 5.61 -10.53
C LYS A 150 -4.63 5.55 -9.49
N ILE A 151 -5.82 6.01 -9.85
CA ILE A 151 -7.03 5.86 -9.04
C ILE A 151 -7.70 4.56 -9.46
N ILE A 152 -7.90 3.68 -8.50
CA ILE A 152 -8.50 2.37 -8.68
C ILE A 152 -9.88 2.40 -8.05
N ASP A 153 -10.91 2.01 -8.79
CA ASP A 153 -12.22 1.65 -8.24
C ASP A 153 -12.32 0.11 -8.22
N PRO A 154 -12.30 -0.52 -7.04
CA PRO A 154 -12.44 -1.98 -6.91
C PRO A 154 -13.73 -2.54 -7.53
N ARG A 155 -14.76 -1.72 -7.75
CA ARG A 155 -16.02 -2.14 -8.38
C ARG A 155 -15.96 -2.06 -9.91
N SER A 156 -15.02 -1.30 -10.47
CA SER A 156 -14.81 -1.23 -11.91
C SER A 156 -14.19 -2.52 -12.42
N ALA A 157 -14.68 -3.06 -13.54
CA ALA A 157 -14.10 -4.27 -14.15
C ALA A 157 -12.62 -4.10 -14.53
N LEU A 158 -12.22 -2.88 -14.94
CA LEU A 158 -10.84 -2.54 -15.31
C LEU A 158 -9.95 -2.26 -14.07
N GLY A 159 -10.55 -1.99 -12.92
CA GLY A 159 -9.85 -1.54 -11.71
C GLY A 159 -9.41 -0.08 -11.82
N VAL A 160 -8.45 0.24 -12.71
CA VAL A 160 -7.96 1.63 -12.88
C VAL A 160 -8.99 2.48 -13.62
N VAL A 161 -9.40 3.60 -13.00
CA VAL A 161 -10.41 4.53 -13.53
C VAL A 161 -9.84 5.90 -13.90
N ARG A 162 -8.68 6.27 -13.35
CA ARG A 162 -8.01 7.54 -13.65
C ARG A 162 -6.50 7.42 -13.43
N GLN A 163 -5.75 8.24 -14.15
CA GLN A 163 -4.32 8.47 -13.94
C GLN A 163 -4.06 9.95 -13.71
N ILE A 164 -3.13 10.26 -12.81
CA ILE A 164 -2.65 11.59 -12.49
C ILE A 164 -1.13 11.58 -12.66
N ASP A 165 -0.62 12.37 -13.61
CA ASP A 165 0.82 12.60 -13.75
C ASP A 165 1.24 13.66 -12.72
N ALA A 166 1.64 13.21 -11.54
CA ALA A 166 1.87 14.08 -10.38
C ALA A 166 3.26 14.72 -10.40
N HIS A 167 4.26 13.97 -10.86
CA HIS A 167 5.66 14.36 -10.96
C HIS A 167 6.24 13.82 -12.28
N THR A 168 7.30 14.46 -12.80
CA THR A 168 7.97 14.01 -14.05
C THR A 168 9.06 12.97 -13.80
N GLY A 169 9.49 12.82 -12.55
CA GLY A 169 10.42 11.80 -12.07
C GLY A 169 9.69 10.77 -11.23
N GLU A 170 9.91 10.77 -9.92
CA GLU A 170 9.43 9.73 -9.00
C GLU A 170 8.54 10.33 -7.90
N ILE A 171 7.57 9.57 -7.39
CA ILE A 171 6.85 9.92 -6.16
C ILE A 171 7.66 9.39 -4.98
N SER A 172 7.98 10.26 -4.03
CA SER A 172 8.66 9.88 -2.79
C SER A 172 7.70 9.65 -1.63
N ASP A 173 6.58 10.36 -1.60
CA ASP A 173 5.55 10.21 -0.57
C ASP A 173 4.17 10.59 -1.14
N MET A 174 3.12 9.97 -0.58
CA MET A 174 1.73 10.18 -0.96
C MET A 174 0.84 10.05 0.27
N SER A 175 -0.10 10.98 0.42
CA SER A 175 -1.12 10.91 1.46
C SER A 175 -2.48 11.28 0.91
N VAL A 176 -3.52 10.66 1.44
CA VAL A 176 -4.91 10.95 1.13
C VAL A 176 -5.58 11.57 2.35
N MET A 177 -6.02 12.82 2.21
CA MET A 177 -6.63 13.63 3.25
C MET A 177 -8.13 13.85 3.00
N ASN A 178 -8.82 14.46 3.97
CA ASN A 178 -10.21 14.89 3.89
C ASN A 178 -11.15 13.74 3.50
N HIS A 179 -11.15 12.65 4.28
CA HIS A 179 -12.02 11.48 4.05
C HIS A 179 -11.90 10.89 2.65
N GLY A 180 -10.71 10.91 2.05
CA GLY A 180 -10.49 10.27 0.76
C GLY A 180 -10.68 11.19 -0.45
N TYR A 181 -10.75 12.52 -0.29
CA TYR A 181 -11.06 13.44 -1.40
C TYR A 181 -9.90 14.31 -1.86
N THR A 182 -8.83 14.41 -1.06
CA THR A 182 -7.65 15.24 -1.36
C THR A 182 -6.42 14.36 -1.40
N LEU A 183 -5.83 14.21 -2.56
CA LEU A 183 -4.56 13.53 -2.76
C LEU A 183 -3.43 14.55 -2.69
N VAL A 184 -2.43 14.28 -1.86
CA VAL A 184 -1.21 15.06 -1.75
C VAL A 184 -0.03 14.17 -2.10
N THR A 185 0.84 14.62 -3.00
CA THR A 185 2.08 13.90 -3.34
C THR A 185 3.28 14.83 -3.25
N CYS A 186 4.42 14.27 -2.86
CA CYS A 186 5.72 14.89 -3.05
C CYS A 186 6.64 13.94 -3.83
N GLY A 187 7.63 14.51 -4.49
CA GLY A 187 8.44 13.75 -5.42
C GLY A 187 9.52 14.56 -6.10
N TRP A 188 10.01 13.97 -7.17
CA TRP A 188 11.14 14.46 -7.93
C TRP A 188 10.72 14.75 -9.37
N SER A 189 11.23 15.84 -9.92
CA SER A 189 11.16 16.12 -11.35
C SER A 189 12.42 15.71 -12.07
N ARG A 190 12.24 15.22 -13.30
CA ARG A 190 13.34 14.86 -14.19
C ARG A 190 13.82 16.09 -14.95
N MET A 191 15.12 16.35 -14.86
CA MET A 191 15.79 17.45 -15.56
C MET A 191 16.21 17.02 -16.97
N ALA A 192 16.58 17.99 -17.81
CA ALA A 192 17.02 17.74 -19.18
C ALA A 192 18.27 16.85 -19.26
N ASP A 193 19.12 16.85 -18.23
CA ASP A 193 20.30 15.99 -18.10
C ASP A 193 19.97 14.60 -17.49
N SER A 194 18.68 14.27 -17.37
CA SER A 194 18.16 13.07 -16.71
C SER A 194 18.39 12.97 -15.20
N SER A 195 18.95 13.99 -14.56
CA SER A 195 19.04 14.06 -13.10
C SER A 195 17.67 14.27 -12.47
N LEU A 196 17.53 13.85 -11.21
CA LEU A 196 16.35 14.09 -10.40
C LEU A 196 16.55 15.31 -9.51
N ARG A 197 15.55 16.18 -9.44
CA ARG A 197 15.50 17.28 -8.49
C ARG A 197 14.20 17.22 -7.71
N MET A 198 14.29 17.39 -6.39
CA MET A 198 13.12 17.46 -5.54
C MET A 198 12.22 18.63 -5.99
N ASP A 199 10.93 18.35 -6.08
CA ASP A 199 9.95 19.37 -6.37
C ASP A 199 9.82 20.34 -5.21
N ARG A 200 9.71 21.62 -5.53
CA ARG A 200 9.65 22.68 -4.51
C ARG A 200 8.30 22.75 -3.80
N LEU A 201 7.29 22.09 -4.36
CA LEU A 201 5.89 22.14 -3.92
C LEU A 201 5.33 20.72 -3.91
N ALA A 202 4.47 20.44 -2.93
CA ALA A 202 3.61 19.28 -2.98
C ALA A 202 2.54 19.47 -4.06
N ASN A 203 2.22 18.40 -4.78
CA ASN A 203 1.12 18.40 -5.73
C ASN A 203 -0.17 18.03 -4.99
N VAL A 204 -1.25 18.79 -5.22
CA VAL A 204 -2.54 18.55 -4.58
C VAL A 204 -3.61 18.35 -5.65
N SER A 205 -4.24 17.18 -5.61
CA SER A 205 -5.31 16.79 -6.52
C SER A 205 -6.59 16.56 -5.74
N SER A 206 -7.68 17.22 -6.15
CA SER A 206 -9.01 16.99 -5.58
C SER A 206 -9.82 16.06 -6.48
N SER A 207 -10.61 15.18 -5.87
CA SER A 207 -11.59 14.36 -6.58
C SER A 207 -12.58 15.17 -7.43
N SER A 208 -12.90 16.41 -7.02
CA SER A 208 -13.84 17.30 -7.71
C SER A 208 -13.21 18.10 -8.86
N SER A 209 -11.88 18.10 -8.98
CA SER A 209 -11.15 18.81 -10.04
C SER A 209 -10.47 17.83 -11.00
N PRO A 210 -10.67 17.98 -12.32
CA PRO A 210 -9.95 17.20 -13.31
C PRO A 210 -8.45 17.56 -13.37
N HIS A 211 -8.05 18.74 -12.87
CA HIS A 211 -6.66 19.21 -12.91
C HIS A 211 -6.03 19.25 -11.52
N PRO A 212 -4.79 18.73 -11.36
CA PRO A 212 -3.99 18.95 -10.17
C PRO A 212 -3.76 20.46 -9.98
N SER A 213 -3.95 20.94 -8.75
CA SER A 213 -3.59 22.30 -8.36
C SER A 213 -2.25 22.27 -7.62
N LEU A 214 -1.26 23.03 -8.09
CA LEU A 214 -0.05 23.28 -7.32
C LEU A 214 -0.42 24.19 -6.14
N SER A 215 -0.35 23.66 -4.92
CA SER A 215 -0.55 24.45 -3.70
C SER A 215 0.75 24.53 -2.90
N SER A 216 1.10 25.71 -2.40
CA SER A 216 2.26 25.84 -1.53
C SER A 216 1.95 25.28 -0.14
N VAL A 217 2.31 24.02 0.08
CA VAL A 217 2.60 23.56 1.44
C VAL A 217 4.10 23.73 1.61
N MET A 218 4.51 24.81 2.29
CA MET A 218 5.87 24.89 2.80
C MET A 218 6.04 23.72 3.76
N THR A 219 6.78 22.68 3.36
CA THR A 219 7.44 21.82 4.33
C THR A 219 8.41 22.72 5.08
N SER A 220 8.05 23.12 6.29
CA SER A 220 8.96 23.82 7.20
C SER A 220 10.17 22.92 7.44
N SER A 221 11.28 23.24 6.80
CA SER A 221 12.56 22.58 7.04
C SER A 221 13.22 23.17 8.30
N PHE A 222 13.48 22.27 9.26
CA PHE A 222 14.33 22.35 10.45
C PHE A 222 13.91 23.26 11.62
#